data_AF-A0A386C9Q1-F1
#
_entry.id   AF-A0A386C9Q1-F1
#
_cell.length_a   1.000
_cell.length_b   1.000
_cell.length_c   1.000
_cell.angle_alpha   90.00
_cell.angle_beta   90.00
_cell.angle_gamma   90.00
#
_symmetry.space_group_name_H-M   'P 1'
#
loop_
_entity.id
_entity.type
_entity.pdbx_description
1 polymer ?
#
loop_
_entity_poly.entity_id
_entity_poly.type
_entity_poly.pdbx_seq_one_letter_code
_entity_poly.pdbx_strand_id
1 'polypeptide(L)'
;YTRDDDGRLTGAVLTLRDFGRRAHLAASGIEVVSTVSHELRSPLTSVKGYTSLLLNRWERLQEAQKRMMLEQVHHDADRVTRLVTELLDISRLETGRLVLRRQMIALGQVADDVVSHVRLEYPELEVETAFPPAFPDIYADPDKVEQVLTNLVENAAKYADPKGIRI
;
A
#
# COMPACT_ATOMS: atom_id res chain seq x y z
N TYR A 1 -10.79 7.68 46.75
CA TYR A 1 -12.02 7.97 47.52
C TYR A 1 -11.59 8.47 48.90
N THR A 2 -12.43 9.24 49.59
CA THR A 2 -12.22 9.73 50.96
C THR A 2 -13.25 9.08 51.88
N ARG A 3 -12.86 8.85 53.14
CA ARG A 3 -13.73 8.34 54.20
C ARG A 3 -13.62 9.25 55.42
N ASP A 4 -14.67 9.32 56.22
CA ASP A 4 -14.63 10.02 57.52
C ASP A 4 -14.00 9.13 58.62
N ASP A 5 -13.87 9.69 59.82
CA ASP A 5 -13.27 9.04 61.00
C ASP A 5 -14.08 7.82 61.49
N ASP A 6 -15.37 7.73 61.14
CA ASP A 6 -16.25 6.58 61.37
C ASP A 6 -16.16 5.51 60.26
N GLY A 7 -15.27 5.72 59.28
CA GLY A 7 -15.01 4.80 58.17
C GLY A 7 -16.06 4.84 57.05
N ARG A 8 -17.01 5.77 57.07
CA ARG A 8 -18.04 5.93 56.04
C ARG A 8 -17.47 6.66 54.82
N LEU A 9 -17.89 6.22 53.63
CA LEU A 9 -17.43 6.77 52.36
C LEU A 9 -18.02 8.17 52.13
N THR A 10 -17.18 9.20 52.16
CA THR A 10 -17.60 10.61 52.04
C THR A 10 -17.38 11.19 50.64
N GLY A 11 -16.53 10.56 49.83
CA GLY A 11 -16.33 11.00 48.45
C GLY A 11 -15.58 9.97 47.62
N ALA A 12 -15.85 9.93 46.32
CA ALA A 12 -15.12 9.09 45.38
C ALA A 12 -14.64 9.95 44.21
N VAL A 13 -13.36 9.82 43.86
CA VAL A 13 -12.80 10.41 42.65
C VAL A 13 -12.75 9.30 41.63
N LEU A 14 -13.54 9.46 40.56
CA LEU A 14 -13.52 8.57 39.41
C LEU A 14 -12.71 9.25 38.31
N THR A 15 -11.56 8.68 37.95
CA THR A 15 -10.80 9.16 36.79
C THR A 15 -11.16 8.31 35.58
N LEU A 16 -11.90 8.90 34.64
CA LEU A 16 -12.17 8.30 33.34
C LEU A 16 -11.03 8.66 32.40
N ARG A 17 -10.19 7.67 32.07
CA ARG A 17 -9.12 7.83 31.08
C ARG A 17 -9.57 7.13 29.81
N ASP A 18 -9.60 7.83 28.68
CA ASP A 18 -9.94 7.24 27.40
C ASP A 18 -8.85 6.22 26.98
N PHE A 19 -9.21 4.93 27.03
CA PHE A 19 -8.39 3.81 26.56
C PHE A 19 -8.72 3.39 25.13
N GLY A 20 -9.81 3.89 24.54
CA GLY A 20 -10.33 3.42 23.26
C GLY A 20 -9.35 3.64 22.12
N ARG A 21 -8.65 4.79 22.11
CA ARG A 21 -7.70 5.11 21.04
C ARG A 21 -6.48 4.20 21.00
N ARG A 22 -5.97 3.75 22.15
CA ARG A 22 -4.80 2.84 22.21
C ARG A 22 -5.18 1.40 21.90
N ALA A 23 -6.32 0.95 22.41
CA ALA A 23 -6.83 -0.39 22.12
C ALA A 23 -7.21 -0.54 20.63
N HIS A 24 -7.82 0.48 20.03
CA HIS A 24 -8.09 0.49 18.58
C HIS A 24 -6.81 0.45 17.75
N LEU A 25 -5.80 1.28 18.05
CA LEU A 25 -4.53 1.25 17.31
C LEU A 25 -3.82 -0.11 17.43
N ALA A 26 -3.86 -0.74 18.61
CA ALA A 26 -3.27 -2.08 18.78
C ALA A 26 -4.06 -3.18 18.05
N ALA A 27 -5.39 -3.10 18.06
CA ALA A 27 -6.24 -4.04 17.32
C ALA A 27 -6.06 -3.89 15.80
N SER A 28 -6.01 -2.66 15.29
CA SER A 28 -5.75 -2.37 13.87
C SER A 28 -4.39 -2.90 13.42
N GLY A 29 -3.33 -2.72 14.21
CA GLY A 29 -2.01 -3.27 13.88
C GLY A 29 -1.98 -4.80 13.79
N ILE A 30 -2.71 -5.50 14.67
CA ILE A 30 -2.81 -6.97 14.64
C ILE A 30 -3.57 -7.44 13.39
N GLU A 31 -4.67 -6.79 13.04
CA GLU A 31 -5.44 -7.10 11.83
C GLU A 31 -4.64 -6.85 10.55
N VAL A 32 -3.87 -5.75 10.49
CA VAL A 32 -2.99 -5.43 9.36
C VAL A 32 -1.90 -6.49 9.20
N VAL A 33 -1.20 -6.85 10.28
CA VAL A 33 -0.15 -7.88 10.23
C VAL A 33 -0.72 -9.24 9.83
N SER A 34 -1.91 -9.60 10.34
CA SER A 34 -2.58 -10.85 9.96
C SER A 34 -2.92 -10.87 8.48
N THR A 35 -3.58 -9.82 7.98
CA THR A 35 -3.98 -9.68 6.57
C THR A 35 -2.76 -9.73 5.65
N VAL A 36 -1.72 -8.95 5.93
CA VAL A 36 -0.48 -8.96 5.12
C VAL A 36 0.20 -10.33 5.16
N SER A 37 0.21 -11.01 6.31
CA SER A 37 0.77 -12.37 6.40
C SER A 37 0.01 -13.37 5.51
N HIS A 38 -1.31 -13.25 5.41
CA HIS A 38 -2.12 -14.05 4.50
C HIS A 38 -1.82 -13.71 3.04
N GLU A 39 -1.74 -12.43 2.71
CA GLU A 39 -1.48 -11.95 1.35
C GLU A 39 -0.07 -12.25 0.84
N LEU A 40 0.93 -12.33 1.73
CA LEU A 40 2.30 -12.73 1.42
C LEU A 40 2.43 -14.23 1.16
N ARG A 41 1.58 -15.06 1.79
CA ARG A 41 1.67 -16.53 1.67
C ARG A 41 1.48 -16.99 0.23
N SER A 42 0.53 -16.41 -0.50
CA SER A 42 0.23 -16.76 -1.89
C SER A 42 1.43 -16.55 -2.83
N PRO A 43 2.00 -15.33 -2.99
CA PRO A 43 3.13 -15.09 -3.89
C PRO A 43 4.37 -15.87 -3.48
N LEU A 44 4.64 -16.03 -2.18
CA LEU A 44 5.78 -16.85 -1.72
C LEU A 44 5.60 -18.34 -2.05
N THR A 45 4.38 -18.87 -1.97
CA THR A 45 4.08 -20.26 -2.37
C THR A 45 4.29 -20.43 -3.87
N SER A 46 3.84 -19.45 -4.67
CA SER A 46 4.04 -19.40 -6.12
C SER A 46 5.52 -19.35 -6.49
N VAL A 47 6.29 -18.41 -5.93
CA VAL A 47 7.74 -18.29 -6.13
C VAL A 47 8.44 -19.60 -5.81
N LYS A 48 8.15 -20.22 -4.66
CA LYS A 48 8.72 -21.52 -4.28
C LYS A 48 8.33 -22.63 -5.25
N GLY A 49 7.08 -22.66 -5.70
CA GLY A 49 6.58 -23.66 -6.64
C GLY A 49 7.27 -23.57 -8.01
N TYR A 50 7.29 -22.38 -8.61
CA TYR A 50 7.93 -22.13 -9.90
C TYR A 50 9.43 -22.37 -9.86
N THR A 51 10.14 -21.84 -8.86
CA THR A 51 11.57 -22.10 -8.69
C THR A 51 11.85 -23.59 -8.47
N SER A 52 11.03 -24.32 -7.71
CA SER A 52 11.18 -25.78 -7.54
C SER A 52 10.98 -26.54 -8.85
N LEU A 53 10.01 -26.15 -9.68
CA LEU A 53 9.80 -26.77 -10.98
C LEU A 53 10.95 -26.47 -11.94
N LEU A 54 11.44 -25.23 -11.97
CA LEU A 54 12.60 -24.83 -12.77
C LEU A 54 13.84 -25.62 -12.37
N LEU A 55 14.14 -25.74 -11.07
CA LEU A 55 15.29 -26.50 -10.57
C LEU A 55 15.21 -28.00 -10.88
N ASN A 56 14.02 -28.61 -10.72
CA ASN A 56 13.87 -30.07 -10.85
C ASN A 56 13.61 -30.55 -12.28
N ARG A 57 13.14 -29.67 -13.18
CA ARG A 57 12.71 -30.03 -14.54
C ARG A 57 13.31 -29.17 -15.62
N TRP A 58 14.41 -28.45 -15.33
CA TRP A 58 15.03 -27.49 -16.26
C TRP A 58 15.18 -28.02 -17.69
N GLU A 59 15.77 -29.21 -17.86
CA GLU A 59 16.03 -29.81 -19.17
C GLU A 59 14.76 -30.27 -19.90
N ARG A 60 13.66 -30.46 -19.16
CA ARG A 60 12.36 -30.95 -19.69
C ARG A 60 11.41 -29.81 -20.04
N LEU A 61 11.74 -28.58 -19.68
CA LEU A 61 10.96 -27.39 -19.95
C LEU A 61 11.43 -26.73 -21.25
N GLN A 62 10.47 -26.28 -22.06
CA GLN A 62 10.77 -25.45 -23.21
C GLN A 62 11.20 -24.04 -22.76
N GLU A 63 11.98 -23.32 -23.57
CA GLU A 63 12.44 -21.96 -23.25
C GLU A 63 11.29 -21.00 -22.94
N ALA A 64 10.17 -21.10 -23.67
CA ALA A 64 8.98 -20.29 -23.40
C ALA A 64 8.39 -20.55 -22.00
N GLN A 65 8.39 -21.81 -21.55
CA GLN A 65 7.91 -22.16 -20.21
C GLN A 65 8.85 -21.63 -19.14
N LYS A 66 10.17 -21.75 -19.35
CA LYS A 66 11.18 -21.20 -18.43
C LYS A 66 10.99 -19.70 -18.26
N ARG A 67 10.85 -18.98 -19.37
CA ARG A 67 10.65 -17.53 -19.39
C ARG A 67 9.38 -17.13 -18.66
N MET A 68 8.24 -17.74 -18.98
CA MET A 68 6.96 -17.50 -18.30
C MET A 68 7.08 -17.72 -16.79
N MET A 69 7.73 -18.80 -16.35
CA MET A 69 7.89 -19.10 -14.92
C MET A 69 8.82 -18.09 -14.23
N LEU A 70 9.88 -17.62 -14.90
CA LEU A 70 10.76 -16.58 -14.39
C LEU A 70 10.06 -15.23 -14.30
N GLU A 71 9.27 -14.87 -15.32
CA GLU A 71 8.43 -13.66 -15.32
C GLU A 71 7.42 -13.71 -14.15
N GLN A 72 6.78 -14.85 -13.91
CA GLN A 72 5.87 -15.03 -12.78
C GLN A 72 6.59 -14.91 -11.43
N VAL A 73 7.78 -15.50 -11.29
CA VAL A 73 8.61 -15.36 -10.08
C VAL A 73 8.99 -13.90 -9.83
N HIS A 74 9.38 -13.17 -10.88
CA HIS A 74 9.74 -11.76 -10.78
C HIS A 74 8.54 -10.92 -10.34
N HIS A 75 7.39 -11.09 -10.99
CA HIS A 75 6.14 -10.41 -10.65
C HIS A 75 5.72 -10.67 -9.18
N ASP A 76 5.80 -11.92 -8.73
CA ASP A 76 5.45 -12.27 -7.35
C ASP A 76 6.44 -11.69 -6.32
N ALA A 77 7.73 -11.58 -6.66
CA ALA A 77 8.74 -10.92 -5.83
C ALA A 77 8.48 -9.41 -5.71
N ASP A 78 8.09 -8.76 -6.81
CA ASP A 78 7.72 -7.34 -6.80
C ASP A 78 6.45 -7.11 -5.97
N ARG A 79 5.46 -8.01 -6.07
CA ARG A 79 4.27 -7.99 -5.22
C ARG A 79 4.61 -8.09 -3.72
N VAL A 80 5.51 -9.00 -3.34
CA VAL A 80 5.98 -9.12 -1.95
C VAL A 80 6.67 -7.83 -1.49
N THR A 81 7.50 -7.23 -2.34
CA THR A 81 8.22 -6.00 -2.02
C THR A 81 7.27 -4.83 -1.79
N ARG A 82 6.21 -4.70 -2.61
CA ARG A 82 5.14 -3.71 -2.42
C ARG A 82 4.42 -3.91 -1.08
N LEU A 83 3.95 -5.13 -0.78
CA LEU A 83 3.25 -5.44 0.48
C LEU A 83 4.08 -5.13 1.73
N VAL A 84 5.38 -5.43 1.71
CA VAL A 84 6.28 -5.09 2.83
C VAL A 84 6.42 -3.58 2.99
N THR A 85 6.53 -2.85 1.88
CA THR A 85 6.66 -1.39 1.88
C THR A 85 5.40 -0.73 2.43
N GLU A 86 4.23 -1.19 2.00
CA GLU A 86 2.93 -0.75 2.51
C GLU A 86 2.78 -1.00 4.01
N LEU A 87 3.19 -2.17 4.50
CA LEU A 87 3.17 -2.49 5.93
C LEU A 87 4.06 -1.54 6.75
N LEU A 88 5.26 -1.23 6.24
CA LEU A 88 6.18 -0.28 6.90
C LEU A 88 5.60 1.14 6.91
N ASP A 89 4.95 1.56 5.83
CA ASP A 89 4.29 2.86 5.74
C ASP A 89 3.09 2.95 6.69
N ILE A 90 2.25 1.91 6.79
CA ILE A 90 1.15 1.83 7.76
C ILE A 90 1.69 1.92 9.19
N SER A 91 2.74 1.15 9.52
CA SER A 91 3.35 1.19 10.85
C SER A 91 3.89 2.59 11.19
N ARG A 92 4.49 3.29 10.24
CA ARG A 92 4.95 4.68 10.41
C ARG A 92 3.78 5.65 10.59
N LEU A 93 2.69 5.47 9.84
CA LEU A 93 1.47 6.26 9.97
C LEU A 93 0.83 6.10 11.36
N GLU A 94 0.60 4.87 11.81
CA GLU A 94 -0.03 4.58 13.11
C GLU A 94 0.81 5.09 14.29
N THR A 95 2.14 5.04 14.17
CA THR A 95 3.06 5.55 15.19
C THR A 95 3.28 7.06 15.12
N GLY A 96 2.70 7.75 14.12
CA GLY A 96 2.91 9.18 13.89
C GLY A 96 4.34 9.53 13.47
N ARG A 97 5.11 8.55 12.99
CA ARG A 97 6.51 8.67 12.56
C ARG A 97 6.67 8.86 11.06
N LEU A 98 5.58 8.87 10.29
CA LEU A 98 5.65 9.19 8.88
C LEU A 98 6.06 10.66 8.73
N VAL A 99 7.26 10.88 8.21
CA VAL A 99 7.77 12.21 7.89
C VAL A 99 7.49 12.49 6.43
N LEU A 100 6.64 13.47 6.16
CA LEU A 100 6.34 13.94 4.80
C LEU A 100 7.35 15.01 4.40
N ARG A 101 8.01 14.81 3.26
CA ARG A 101 8.93 15.77 2.64
C ARG A 101 8.15 16.68 1.69
N ARG A 102 7.34 17.55 2.28
CA ARG A 102 6.46 18.43 1.52
C ARG A 102 7.24 19.52 0.80
N GLN A 103 6.90 19.76 -0.46
CA GLN A 103 7.38 20.86 -1.28
C GLN A 103 6.28 21.32 -2.23
N MET A 104 6.47 22.47 -2.90
CA MET A 104 5.58 22.86 -3.99
C MET A 104 5.82 21.92 -5.17
N ILE A 105 4.76 21.30 -5.68
CA ILE A 105 4.81 20.38 -6.82
C ILE A 105 3.75 20.75 -7.85
N ALA A 106 4.10 20.61 -9.13
CA ALA A 106 3.18 20.70 -10.25
C ALA A 106 2.44 19.36 -10.39
N LEU A 107 1.25 19.24 -9.80
CA LEU A 107 0.50 17.98 -9.77
C LEU A 107 0.23 17.40 -11.17
N GLY A 108 -0.02 18.26 -12.16
CA GLY A 108 -0.24 17.84 -13.55
C GLY A 108 0.95 17.07 -14.12
N GLN A 109 2.18 17.55 -13.87
CA GLN A 109 3.39 16.87 -14.32
C GLN A 109 3.54 15.49 -13.65
N VAL A 110 3.30 15.41 -12.34
CA VAL A 110 3.36 14.13 -11.62
C VAL A 110 2.33 13.14 -12.18
N ALA A 111 1.12 13.59 -12.48
CA ALA A 111 0.10 12.75 -13.08
C ALA A 111 0.48 12.29 -14.49
N ASP A 112 1.05 13.16 -15.33
CA ASP A 112 1.52 12.81 -16.67
C ASP A 112 2.65 11.76 -16.62
N ASP A 113 3.58 11.93 -15.69
CA ASP A 113 4.69 10.99 -15.49
C ASP A 113 4.17 9.61 -15.04
N VAL A 114 3.23 9.57 -14.10
CA VAL A 114 2.58 8.33 -13.63
C VAL A 114 1.84 7.63 -14.77
N VAL A 115 1.02 8.35 -15.53
CA VAL A 115 0.27 7.77 -16.65
C VAL A 115 1.22 7.21 -17.71
N SER A 116 2.31 7.91 -17.98
CA SER A 116 3.33 7.45 -18.93
C SER A 116 3.99 6.15 -18.48
N HIS A 117 4.32 6.02 -17.18
CA HIS A 117 4.90 4.79 -16.63
C HIS A 117 3.90 3.64 -16.65
N VAL A 118 2.66 3.84 -16.20
CA VAL A 118 1.66 2.77 -16.13
C VAL A 118 1.31 2.26 -17.54
N ARG A 119 1.29 3.12 -18.56
CA ARG A 119 1.08 2.70 -19.96
C ARG A 119 2.15 1.75 -20.49
N LEU A 120 3.35 1.72 -19.93
CA LEU A 120 4.38 0.73 -20.31
C LEU A 120 3.97 -0.70 -19.94
N GLU A 121 3.26 -0.86 -18.82
CA GLU A 121 2.76 -2.15 -18.34
C GLU A 121 1.35 -2.45 -18.87
N TYR A 122 0.52 -1.42 -19.08
CA TYR A 122 -0.86 -1.51 -19.56
C TYR A 122 -1.05 -0.71 -20.87
N PRO A 123 -0.56 -1.22 -22.02
CA PRO A 123 -0.57 -0.46 -23.29
C PRO A 123 -1.97 -0.20 -23.86
N GLU A 124 -3.00 -0.95 -23.44
CA GLU A 124 -4.40 -0.73 -23.84
C GLU A 124 -5.12 0.35 -23.00
N LEU A 125 -4.43 0.92 -22.00
CA LEU A 125 -5.01 1.88 -21.06
C LEU A 125 -5.17 3.28 -21.69
N GLU A 126 -6.43 3.68 -21.92
CA GLU A 126 -6.81 5.03 -22.37
C GLU A 126 -7.11 5.92 -21.15
N VAL A 127 -6.05 6.53 -20.61
CA VAL A 127 -6.14 7.53 -19.53
C VAL A 127 -5.79 8.93 -20.04
N GLU A 128 -6.60 9.93 -19.71
CA GLU A 128 -6.33 11.34 -19.99
C GLU A 128 -6.10 12.13 -18.69
N THR A 129 -5.04 12.93 -18.65
CA THR A 129 -4.83 13.94 -17.60
C THR A 129 -5.52 15.23 -18.01
N ALA A 130 -6.34 15.79 -17.13
CA ALA A 130 -7.24 16.90 -17.43
C ALA A 130 -7.16 18.01 -16.39
N PHE A 131 -5.96 18.53 -16.23
CA PHE A 131 -5.71 19.69 -15.38
C PHE A 131 -6.06 20.99 -16.14
N PRO A 132 -6.72 21.97 -15.50
CA PRO A 132 -6.88 23.31 -16.04
C PRO A 132 -5.51 23.94 -16.40
N PRO A 133 -5.41 24.75 -17.47
CA PRO A 133 -4.14 25.35 -17.91
C PRO A 133 -3.40 26.20 -16.86
N ALA A 134 -4.09 26.66 -15.81
CA ALA A 134 -3.53 27.44 -14.71
C ALA A 134 -3.74 26.73 -13.36
N PHE A 135 -3.68 25.39 -13.35
CA PHE A 135 -3.77 24.62 -12.11
C PHE A 135 -2.59 25.01 -11.19
N PRO A 136 -2.85 25.40 -9.93
CA PRO A 136 -1.80 25.87 -9.04
C PRO A 136 -0.91 24.72 -8.58
N ASP A 137 0.36 25.03 -8.31
CA ASP A 137 1.23 24.13 -7.57
C ASP A 137 0.63 23.83 -6.20
N ILE A 138 0.80 22.59 -5.73
CA ILE A 138 0.29 22.15 -4.43
C ILE A 138 1.45 21.88 -3.47
N TYR A 139 1.24 22.10 -2.17
CA TYR A 139 2.23 21.79 -1.15
C TYR A 139 2.06 20.35 -0.64
N ALA A 140 2.79 19.42 -1.25
CA ALA A 140 2.66 17.99 -1.00
C ALA A 140 4.01 17.26 -1.08
N ASP A 141 4.03 16.01 -0.61
CA ASP A 141 5.19 15.13 -0.75
C ASP A 141 5.11 14.44 -2.13
N PRO A 142 6.04 14.70 -3.06
CA PRO A 142 5.99 14.19 -4.44
C PRO A 142 5.94 12.66 -4.47
N ASP A 143 6.79 11.99 -3.69
CA ASP A 143 6.91 10.53 -3.67
C ASP A 143 5.59 9.88 -3.22
N LYS A 144 4.92 10.50 -2.23
CA LYS A 144 3.63 9.99 -1.73
C LYS A 144 2.48 10.29 -2.67
N VAL A 145 2.50 11.42 -3.37
CA VAL A 145 1.51 11.73 -4.41
C VAL A 145 1.66 10.77 -5.59
N GLU A 146 2.88 10.55 -6.06
CA GLU A 146 3.19 9.59 -7.12
C GLU A 146 2.72 8.18 -6.72
N GLN A 147 3.06 7.70 -5.52
CA GLN A 147 2.63 6.41 -5.00
C GLN A 147 1.09 6.26 -5.02
N VAL A 148 0.35 7.28 -4.57
CA VAL A 148 -1.12 7.25 -4.57
C VAL A 148 -1.66 7.22 -6.00
N LEU A 149 -1.15 8.09 -6.89
CA LEU A 149 -1.60 8.13 -8.28
C LEU A 149 -1.30 6.82 -9.01
N THR A 150 -0.11 6.26 -8.87
CA THR A 150 0.26 4.97 -9.45
C THR A 150 -0.68 3.87 -8.99
N ASN A 151 -0.96 3.77 -7.68
CA ASN A 151 -1.90 2.78 -7.15
C ASN A 151 -3.32 2.94 -7.73
N LEU A 152 -3.80 4.17 -7.89
CA LEU A 152 -5.12 4.43 -8.45
C LEU A 152 -5.19 4.09 -9.94
N VAL A 153 -4.19 4.49 -10.73
CA VAL A 153 -4.14 4.26 -12.17
C VAL A 153 -3.92 2.78 -12.49
N GLU A 154 -3.04 2.09 -11.75
CA GLU A 154 -2.91 0.63 -11.86
C GLU A 154 -4.21 -0.10 -11.51
N ASN A 155 -4.92 0.33 -10.46
CA ASN A 155 -6.21 -0.27 -10.11
C ASN A 155 -7.25 -0.01 -11.19
N ALA A 156 -7.28 1.18 -11.79
CA ALA A 156 -8.15 1.46 -12.92
C ALA A 156 -7.82 0.56 -14.12
N ALA A 157 -6.54 0.37 -14.43
CA ALA A 157 -6.10 -0.52 -15.50
C ALA A 157 -6.47 -2.00 -15.28
N LYS A 158 -6.43 -2.46 -14.02
CA LYS A 158 -6.72 -3.86 -13.66
C LYS A 158 -8.22 -4.16 -13.57
N TYR A 159 -9.04 -3.19 -13.15
CA TYR A 159 -10.41 -3.45 -12.71
C TYR A 159 -11.49 -2.59 -13.39
N ALA A 160 -11.13 -1.49 -14.04
CA ALA A 160 -12.08 -0.64 -14.77
C ALA A 160 -12.10 -0.96 -16.27
N ASP A 161 -13.09 -0.40 -16.98
CA ASP A 161 -13.01 -0.33 -18.44
C ASP A 161 -11.74 0.47 -18.79
N PRO A 162 -10.84 -0.05 -19.63
CA PRO A 162 -9.61 0.64 -20.00
C PRO A 162 -9.87 1.96 -20.74
N LYS A 163 -11.13 2.26 -21.11
CA LYS A 163 -11.54 3.48 -21.82
C LYS A 163 -12.20 4.50 -20.92
N GLY A 164 -11.86 5.77 -21.16
CA GLY A 164 -12.53 6.92 -20.54
C GLY A 164 -12.07 7.23 -19.11
N ILE A 165 -10.90 6.74 -18.70
CA ILE A 165 -10.31 7.09 -17.42
C ILE A 165 -9.75 8.51 -17.51
N ARG A 166 -10.08 9.35 -16.53
CA ARG A 166 -9.68 10.75 -16.50
C ARG A 166 -9.15 11.14 -15.11
N ILE A 167 -7.98 11.78 -15.09
CA ILE A 167 -7.31 12.31 -13.88
C ILE A 167 -7.45 13.82 -13.86
#